data_AF-A0A058Z102-F1
#
_entry.id   AF-A0A058Z102-F1
#
_cell.length_a   1.000
_cell.length_b   1.000
_cell.length_c   1.000
_cell.angle_alpha   90.00
_cell.angle_beta   90.00
_cell.angle_gamma   90.00
#
_symmetry.space_group_name_H-M   'P 1'
#
loop_
_entity.id
_entity.type
_entity.pdbx_description
1 polymer ?
#
loop_
_entity_poly.entity_id
_entity_poly.type
_entity_poly.pdbx_seq_one_letter_code
_entity_poly.pdbx_strand_id
1 'polypeptide(L)'
;MVTPASLSTSLEALGVFPGDFALLGTDTLLLGAGAKTPEHLITSALEHATQEAGILRVAHVRDVFDRDVKARATLSSVIRFHPAPAGTFGEGLLVELLKDSFTPAHRIRRVDVYERSAAEAPFGLVCSDLSLPSFLRTFQTPCPGGSSSFGRRAARSSASAVLAVCPVDVLAADPAAWVAGFRGKQSSNRVLMVAPSAFTSNAEAAQDNYFMAAAAAGENPAATPAAAASDGSEFVLREHAGLVAEMEAHGVSVVLASHSYVHDTPDACFPNNWFSTHIVRPGAEAGATSDSVGNSKLKVLYPMKCENRRRERRPDLVALLSNLGYQETIDMSAPETAGQALEGTGVLVLDRVNRVAYVAASERAQPELAAQWAERLGYRAVVFTATDINNRTIYHTNVMMAVGTSVAVVCLESVDNAEALRQSFAATGHEVVDITRQQVQEMCGNVLEVESATGLPVMVMSARARAAFTPEQIQTIEKHCPGGIVAADLGNLERIGGGSARCTIAELF
;
A
#
# COMPACT_ATOMS: atom_id res chain seq x y z
N MET A 1 -36.26 13.28 -21.63
CA MET A 1 -35.56 13.71 -20.40
C MET A 1 -35.88 12.71 -19.31
N VAL A 2 -34.89 12.28 -18.54
CA VAL A 2 -35.11 11.52 -17.31
C VAL A 2 -35.88 12.42 -16.33
N THR A 3 -36.93 11.90 -15.70
CA THR A 3 -37.60 12.60 -14.60
C THR A 3 -37.06 12.09 -13.28
N PRO A 4 -36.87 12.92 -12.25
CA PRO A 4 -36.43 12.45 -10.94
C PRO A 4 -37.33 11.34 -10.35
N ALA A 5 -38.64 11.37 -10.67
CA ALA A 5 -39.58 10.35 -10.26
C ALA A 5 -39.33 8.98 -10.95
N SER A 6 -39.09 8.96 -12.26
CA SER A 6 -38.85 7.71 -12.99
C SER A 6 -37.54 7.04 -12.58
N LEU A 7 -36.49 7.83 -12.36
CA LEU A 7 -35.20 7.30 -11.88
C LEU A 7 -35.30 6.76 -10.45
N SER A 8 -36.05 7.43 -9.55
CA SER A 8 -36.26 6.98 -8.16
C SER A 8 -36.89 5.59 -8.12
N THR A 9 -37.99 5.38 -8.83
CA THR A 9 -38.68 4.07 -8.86
C THR A 9 -37.77 2.95 -9.37
N SER A 10 -36.91 3.23 -10.35
CA SER A 10 -36.02 2.22 -10.93
C SER A 10 -34.79 1.93 -10.06
N LEU A 11 -34.20 2.96 -9.44
CA LEU A 11 -33.11 2.78 -8.45
C LEU A 11 -33.59 2.07 -7.18
N GLU A 12 -34.81 2.36 -6.72
CA GLU A 12 -35.45 1.66 -5.59
C GLU A 12 -35.64 0.16 -5.88
N ALA A 13 -35.99 -0.21 -7.10
CA ALA A 13 -36.10 -1.61 -7.54
C ALA A 13 -34.74 -2.36 -7.53
N LEU A 14 -33.62 -1.62 -7.61
CA LEU A 14 -32.25 -2.13 -7.48
C LEU A 14 -31.73 -2.08 -6.03
N GLY A 15 -32.55 -1.72 -5.05
CA GLY A 15 -32.15 -1.62 -3.65
C GLY A 15 -31.38 -0.34 -3.30
N VAL A 16 -31.34 0.65 -4.19
CA VAL A 16 -30.82 2.00 -3.90
C VAL A 16 -31.96 2.84 -3.33
N PHE A 17 -31.93 3.07 -2.02
CA PHE A 17 -33.05 3.69 -1.30
C PHE A 17 -33.10 5.22 -1.48
N PRO A 18 -34.28 5.85 -1.29
CA PRO A 18 -34.40 7.30 -1.26
C PRO A 18 -33.44 7.92 -0.24
N GLY A 19 -32.70 8.94 -0.67
CA GLY A 19 -31.67 9.62 0.10
C GLY A 19 -30.24 9.15 -0.17
N ASP A 20 -30.02 7.98 -0.80
CA ASP A 20 -28.66 7.48 -1.13
C ASP A 20 -28.18 7.90 -2.53
N PHE A 21 -29.00 8.64 -3.27
CA PHE A 21 -28.65 9.19 -4.59
C PHE A 21 -29.22 10.61 -4.77
N ALA A 22 -28.69 11.35 -5.74
CA ALA A 22 -29.19 12.66 -6.16
C ALA A 22 -28.82 12.97 -7.62
N LEU A 23 -29.65 13.73 -8.34
CA LEU A 23 -29.30 14.26 -9.65
C LEU A 23 -28.68 15.67 -9.52
N LEU A 24 -27.52 15.86 -10.14
CA LEU A 24 -26.93 17.17 -10.42
C LEU A 24 -27.21 17.54 -11.87
N GLY A 25 -28.02 18.59 -12.08
CA GLY A 25 -28.43 19.00 -13.43
C GLY A 25 -29.24 17.93 -14.15
N THR A 26 -29.06 17.82 -15.46
CA THR A 26 -29.83 16.91 -16.33
C THR A 26 -29.11 15.60 -16.68
N ASP A 27 -27.82 15.48 -16.38
CA ASP A 27 -26.95 14.42 -16.90
C ASP A 27 -26.05 13.71 -15.87
N THR A 28 -26.00 14.20 -14.63
CA THR A 28 -25.07 13.70 -13.60
C THR A 28 -25.83 13.08 -12.44
N LEU A 29 -25.56 11.79 -12.16
CA LEU A 29 -26.11 11.05 -11.01
C LEU A 29 -25.06 10.90 -9.91
N LEU A 30 -25.34 11.38 -8.70
CA LEU A 30 -24.55 11.09 -7.50
C LEU A 30 -25.12 9.87 -6.79
N LEU A 31 -24.24 8.99 -6.32
CA LEU A 31 -24.56 7.77 -5.55
C LEU A 31 -23.70 7.72 -4.29
N GLY A 32 -24.28 7.39 -3.14
CA GLY A 32 -23.57 7.12 -1.89
C GLY A 32 -23.61 5.63 -1.53
N ALA A 33 -22.46 4.98 -1.40
CA ALA A 33 -22.37 3.56 -1.05
C ALA A 33 -22.10 3.34 0.44
N GLY A 34 -22.65 2.25 1.00
CA GLY A 34 -22.68 2.03 2.44
C GLY A 34 -23.07 0.62 2.89
N ALA A 35 -23.20 0.45 4.21
CA ALA A 35 -23.45 -0.85 4.85
C ALA A 35 -24.75 -1.57 4.40
N LYS A 36 -25.69 -0.86 3.76
CA LYS A 36 -26.89 -1.44 3.11
C LYS A 36 -26.99 -1.18 1.60
N THR A 37 -26.06 -0.41 1.04
CA THR A 37 -25.96 -0.12 -0.39
C THR A 37 -24.55 -0.55 -0.83
N PRO A 38 -24.28 -1.87 -0.88
CA PRO A 38 -22.96 -2.42 -1.14
C PRO A 38 -22.45 -2.11 -2.56
N GLU A 39 -21.14 -2.20 -2.74
CA GLU A 39 -20.41 -1.79 -3.95
C GLU A 39 -20.93 -2.44 -5.25
N HIS A 40 -21.44 -3.68 -5.19
CA HIS A 40 -22.05 -4.34 -6.35
C HIS A 40 -23.32 -3.64 -6.87
N LEU A 41 -24.06 -2.92 -6.02
CA LEU A 41 -25.20 -2.11 -6.45
C LEU A 41 -24.78 -0.83 -7.19
N ILE A 42 -23.52 -0.38 -7.04
CA ILE A 42 -22.96 0.68 -7.89
C ILE A 42 -22.79 0.14 -9.31
N THR A 43 -22.30 -1.10 -9.46
CA THR A 43 -22.22 -1.77 -10.76
C THR A 43 -23.60 -1.90 -11.39
N SER A 44 -24.60 -2.38 -10.65
CA SER A 44 -25.99 -2.45 -11.13
C SER A 44 -26.59 -1.07 -11.42
N ALA A 45 -26.24 -0.03 -10.66
CA ALA A 45 -26.69 1.34 -10.92
C ALA A 45 -25.98 1.96 -12.15
N LEU A 46 -24.73 1.60 -12.43
CA LEU A 46 -24.03 1.96 -13.68
C LEU A 46 -24.65 1.22 -14.87
N GLU A 47 -24.92 -0.09 -14.75
CA GLU A 47 -25.62 -0.93 -15.75
C GLU A 47 -27.08 -0.51 -16.00
N HIS A 48 -27.69 0.22 -15.06
CA HIS A 48 -29.03 0.77 -15.23
C HIS A 48 -28.99 2.21 -15.73
N ALA A 49 -28.05 3.03 -15.26
CA ALA A 49 -27.78 4.35 -15.82
C ALA A 49 -27.33 4.28 -17.29
N THR A 50 -26.77 3.16 -17.77
CA THR A 50 -26.53 2.98 -19.20
C THR A 50 -27.83 2.90 -20.01
N GLN A 51 -28.92 2.36 -19.44
CA GLN A 51 -30.23 2.23 -20.08
C GLN A 51 -31.00 3.55 -20.11
N GLU A 52 -30.78 4.43 -19.12
CA GLU A 52 -31.36 5.78 -19.13
C GLU A 52 -30.55 6.74 -20.01
N ALA A 53 -31.06 7.02 -21.21
CA ALA A 53 -30.38 7.81 -22.25
C ALA A 53 -30.03 9.28 -21.90
N GLY A 54 -30.33 9.75 -20.68
CA GLY A 54 -30.01 11.10 -20.21
C GLY A 54 -28.76 11.21 -19.33
N ILE A 55 -28.36 10.15 -18.63
CA ILE A 55 -27.25 10.22 -17.66
C ILE A 55 -25.92 10.01 -18.40
N LEU A 56 -25.03 11.00 -18.40
CA LEU A 56 -23.71 10.93 -19.04
C LEU A 56 -22.57 10.83 -18.02
N ARG A 57 -22.83 11.16 -16.75
CA ARG A 57 -21.86 11.08 -15.65
C ARG A 57 -22.48 10.44 -14.40
N VAL A 58 -21.71 9.60 -13.72
CA VAL A 58 -22.06 9.02 -12.41
C VAL A 58 -20.94 9.32 -11.43
N ALA A 59 -21.26 9.88 -10.27
CA ALA A 59 -20.30 10.24 -9.23
C ALA A 59 -20.58 9.45 -7.95
N HIS A 60 -19.76 8.44 -7.70
CA HIS A 60 -19.82 7.58 -6.53
C HIS A 60 -19.09 8.25 -5.34
N VAL A 61 -19.84 8.68 -4.33
CA VAL A 61 -19.33 9.20 -3.06
C VAL A 61 -19.07 8.04 -2.10
N ARG A 62 -17.80 7.84 -1.78
CA ARG A 62 -17.29 6.83 -0.84
C ARG A 62 -17.43 7.29 0.60
N ASP A 63 -17.71 6.33 1.50
CA ASP A 63 -17.74 6.49 2.95
C ASP A 63 -18.71 7.61 3.42
N VAL A 64 -19.97 7.52 2.97
CA VAL A 64 -21.04 8.46 3.35
C VAL A 64 -21.48 8.32 4.82
N PHE A 65 -20.94 7.32 5.53
CA PHE A 65 -21.42 6.85 6.82
C PHE A 65 -20.50 7.29 7.95
N ASP A 66 -21.05 7.97 8.96
CA ASP A 66 -20.40 7.94 10.26
C ASP A 66 -20.58 6.52 10.84
N ARG A 67 -19.55 6.01 11.54
CA ARG A 67 -19.60 4.68 12.17
C ARG A 67 -20.31 4.69 13.52
N ASP A 68 -20.62 5.88 14.06
CA ASP A 68 -21.33 6.05 15.33
C ASP A 68 -22.77 6.56 15.14
N VAL A 69 -23.60 6.28 16.14
CA VAL A 69 -24.98 6.77 16.38
C VAL A 69 -26.07 6.29 15.40
N LYS A 70 -26.61 5.08 15.68
CA LYS A 70 -28.04 4.67 15.75
C LYS A 70 -29.07 5.06 14.65
N ALA A 71 -28.73 5.85 13.63
CA ALA A 71 -29.61 6.29 12.55
C ALA A 71 -28.93 6.12 11.19
N ARG A 72 -29.73 5.93 10.14
CA ARG A 72 -29.22 5.74 8.77
C ARG A 72 -28.64 7.06 8.25
N ALA A 73 -27.31 7.18 8.21
CA ALA A 73 -26.64 8.15 7.36
C ALA A 73 -26.98 7.85 5.88
N THR A 74 -27.17 8.91 5.10
CA THR A 74 -27.51 8.87 3.67
C THR A 74 -26.78 9.97 2.94
N LEU A 75 -26.72 9.93 1.60
CA LEU A 75 -26.17 11.05 0.82
C LEU A 75 -26.89 12.37 1.15
N SER A 76 -28.21 12.32 1.37
CA SER A 76 -29.04 13.47 1.79
C SER A 76 -28.79 14.00 3.21
N SER A 77 -28.10 13.24 4.08
CA SER A 77 -27.61 13.74 5.38
C SER A 77 -26.27 14.48 5.28
N VAL A 78 -25.53 14.29 4.18
CA VAL A 78 -24.23 14.95 3.91
C VAL A 78 -24.40 16.18 3.00
N ILE A 79 -25.29 16.06 2.01
CA ILE A 79 -25.54 17.04 0.96
C ILE A 79 -27.03 17.38 0.94
N ARG A 80 -27.39 18.66 1.09
CA ARG A 80 -28.74 19.17 0.86
C ARG A 80 -28.79 19.95 -0.44
N PHE A 81 -29.89 19.81 -1.16
CA PHE A 81 -30.15 20.54 -2.40
C PHE A 81 -31.30 21.51 -2.18
N HIS A 82 -31.10 22.77 -2.57
CA HIS A 82 -32.10 23.82 -2.53
C HIS A 82 -32.44 24.26 -3.96
N PRO A 83 -33.71 24.54 -4.28
CA PRO A 83 -34.06 25.24 -5.51
C PRO A 83 -33.46 26.66 -5.50
N ALA A 84 -32.88 27.12 -6.60
CA ALA A 84 -32.43 28.50 -6.71
C ALA A 84 -33.60 29.50 -6.50
N PRO A 85 -33.36 30.63 -5.82
CA PRO A 85 -34.39 31.65 -5.63
C PRO A 85 -34.84 32.25 -6.97
N ALA A 86 -36.15 32.41 -7.13
CA ALA A 86 -36.74 32.89 -8.38
C ALA A 86 -36.15 34.25 -8.81
N GLY A 87 -35.63 34.32 -10.05
CA GLY A 87 -35.05 35.53 -10.63
C GLY A 87 -33.53 35.53 -10.80
N THR A 88 -32.82 34.50 -10.32
CA THR A 88 -31.43 34.26 -10.75
C THR A 88 -31.40 33.62 -12.14
N PHE A 89 -30.54 34.11 -13.04
CA PHE A 89 -30.33 33.53 -14.37
C PHE A 89 -29.68 32.14 -14.27
N GLY A 90 -30.39 31.12 -14.75
CA GLY A 90 -29.97 29.71 -14.74
C GLY A 90 -30.72 28.89 -13.68
N GLU A 91 -31.34 27.79 -14.11
CA GLU A 91 -32.10 26.84 -13.28
C GLU A 91 -31.16 25.97 -12.42
N GLY A 92 -30.44 26.60 -11.49
CA GLY A 92 -29.44 25.93 -10.65
C GLY A 92 -30.03 25.22 -9.42
N LEU A 93 -29.47 24.05 -9.09
CA LEU A 93 -29.55 23.51 -7.73
C LEU A 93 -28.47 24.17 -6.87
N LEU A 94 -28.86 24.78 -5.76
CA LEU A 94 -27.95 25.22 -4.70
C LEU A 94 -27.55 24.00 -3.85
N VAL A 95 -26.26 23.72 -3.76
CA VAL A 95 -25.73 22.58 -3.00
C VAL A 95 -25.19 23.05 -1.65
N GLU A 96 -25.82 22.62 -0.56
CA GLU A 96 -25.38 22.89 0.81
C GLU A 96 -24.73 21.64 1.43
N LEU A 97 -23.50 21.79 1.93
CA LEU A 97 -22.81 20.78 2.73
C LEU A 97 -23.09 21.06 4.22
N LEU A 98 -23.78 20.13 4.88
CA LEU A 98 -24.49 20.43 6.14
C LEU A 98 -23.60 20.52 7.41
N LYS A 99 -22.32 20.11 7.34
CA LYS A 99 -21.33 19.98 8.46
C LYS A 99 -21.76 18.98 9.54
N ASP A 100 -20.86 18.16 10.12
CA ASP A 100 -19.68 18.53 10.92
C ASP A 100 -18.29 18.15 10.36
N SER A 101 -18.14 18.00 9.05
CA SER A 101 -16.89 17.49 8.41
C SER A 101 -15.69 18.45 8.37
N PHE A 102 -15.43 19.23 9.44
CA PHE A 102 -14.33 20.21 9.53
C PHE A 102 -13.56 20.23 10.87
N THR A 103 -13.65 19.19 11.68
CA THR A 103 -12.56 18.88 12.64
C THR A 103 -11.55 17.94 11.99
N PRO A 104 -10.24 17.97 12.36
CA PRO A 104 -9.23 17.07 11.81
C PRO A 104 -9.48 15.56 12.03
N ALA A 105 -10.51 15.21 12.80
CA ALA A 105 -10.88 13.83 13.14
C ALA A 105 -11.90 13.21 12.16
N HIS A 106 -12.57 13.98 11.29
CA HIS A 106 -13.58 13.44 10.37
C HIS A 106 -13.04 13.26 8.94
N ARG A 107 -13.23 12.05 8.40
CA ARG A 107 -12.71 11.61 7.10
C ARG A 107 -13.20 12.52 5.96
N ILE A 108 -12.26 12.92 5.10
CA ILE A 108 -12.59 13.60 3.84
C ILE A 108 -13.24 12.57 2.90
N ARG A 109 -14.55 12.69 2.68
CA ARG A 109 -15.30 11.83 1.75
C ARG A 109 -14.73 11.97 0.34
N ARG A 110 -14.60 10.85 -0.35
CA ARG A 110 -13.93 10.70 -1.65
C ARG A 110 -14.94 10.37 -2.74
N VAL A 111 -14.64 10.73 -3.97
CA VAL A 111 -15.57 10.61 -5.11
C VAL A 111 -14.86 9.99 -6.29
N ASP A 112 -15.45 8.91 -6.82
CA ASP A 112 -15.06 8.32 -8.09
C ASP A 112 -16.07 8.77 -9.16
N VAL A 113 -15.58 9.32 -10.26
CA VAL A 113 -16.38 9.88 -11.35
C VAL A 113 -16.25 9.00 -12.58
N TYR A 114 -17.37 8.49 -13.04
CA TYR A 114 -17.53 7.70 -14.24
C TYR A 114 -18.25 8.54 -15.30
N GLU A 115 -17.77 8.51 -16.54
CA GLU A 115 -18.37 9.24 -17.66
C GLU A 115 -18.52 8.34 -18.88
N ARG A 116 -19.45 8.69 -19.78
CA ARG A 116 -19.59 8.07 -21.09
C ARG A 116 -19.76 9.11 -22.18
N SER A 117 -19.24 8.82 -23.37
CA SER A 117 -19.25 9.74 -24.51
C SER A 117 -20.62 9.88 -25.19
N ALA A 118 -21.53 8.92 -24.99
CA ALA A 118 -22.87 8.90 -25.55
C ALA A 118 -23.80 7.99 -24.73
N ALA A 119 -25.12 8.13 -24.95
CA ALA A 119 -26.17 7.35 -24.29
C ALA A 119 -26.12 5.82 -24.53
N GLU A 120 -25.32 5.34 -25.48
CA GLU A 120 -25.12 3.92 -25.79
C GLU A 120 -23.72 3.42 -25.43
N ALA A 121 -22.82 4.31 -24.99
CA ALA A 121 -21.45 3.97 -24.61
C ALA A 121 -21.39 3.46 -23.16
N PRO A 122 -20.44 2.56 -22.83
CA PRO A 122 -20.19 2.16 -21.45
C PRO A 122 -19.61 3.33 -20.64
N PHE A 123 -19.89 3.35 -19.33
CA PHE A 123 -19.23 4.27 -18.40
C PHE A 123 -17.78 3.84 -18.16
N GLY A 124 -16.84 4.77 -18.36
CA GLY A 124 -15.44 4.63 -17.95
C GLY A 124 -15.13 5.51 -16.74
N LEU A 125 -14.30 5.00 -15.82
CA LEU A 125 -13.78 5.79 -14.70
C LEU A 125 -12.83 6.87 -15.25
N VAL A 126 -13.19 8.15 -15.09
CA VAL A 126 -12.40 9.30 -15.58
C VAL A 126 -11.66 10.04 -14.46
N CYS A 127 -12.14 9.92 -13.22
CA CYS A 127 -11.48 10.49 -12.04
C CYS A 127 -11.75 9.58 -10.84
N SER A 128 -10.75 9.37 -9.98
CA SER A 128 -10.91 8.60 -8.74
C SER A 128 -10.34 9.37 -7.57
N ASP A 129 -10.85 9.08 -6.37
CA ASP A 129 -10.41 9.65 -5.09
C ASP A 129 -10.55 11.19 -4.95
N LEU A 130 -11.35 11.83 -5.81
CA LEU A 130 -11.56 13.28 -5.73
C LEU A 130 -12.28 13.64 -4.43
N SER A 131 -11.75 14.56 -3.63
CA SER A 131 -12.44 14.97 -2.40
C SER A 131 -13.80 15.60 -2.73
N LEU A 132 -14.86 15.22 -2.00
CA LEU A 132 -16.24 15.67 -2.26
C LEU A 132 -16.37 17.20 -2.37
N PRO A 133 -15.71 18.04 -1.55
CA PRO A 133 -15.72 19.49 -1.74
C PRO A 133 -15.05 19.96 -3.05
N SER A 134 -14.07 19.22 -3.58
CA SER A 134 -13.39 19.54 -4.84
C SER A 134 -14.20 19.10 -6.05
N PHE A 135 -14.84 17.93 -5.97
CA PHE A 135 -15.86 17.49 -6.92
C PHE A 135 -17.01 18.50 -7.02
N LEU A 136 -17.62 18.92 -5.90
CA LEU A 136 -18.72 19.88 -5.94
C LEU A 136 -18.30 21.26 -6.48
N ARG A 137 -17.04 21.67 -6.27
CA ARG A 137 -16.51 22.91 -6.87
C ARG A 137 -16.37 22.84 -8.39
N THR A 138 -16.14 21.67 -8.97
CA THR A 138 -16.11 21.50 -10.44
C THR A 138 -17.49 21.68 -11.08
N PHE A 139 -18.58 21.47 -10.34
CA PHE A 139 -19.96 21.78 -10.77
C PHE A 139 -20.36 23.25 -10.55
N GLN A 140 -19.71 23.94 -9.61
CA GLN A 140 -19.97 25.35 -9.32
C GLN A 140 -19.25 26.31 -10.28
N THR A 141 -18.30 25.81 -11.08
CA THR A 141 -17.68 26.56 -12.17
C THR A 141 -18.38 26.27 -13.50
N PRO A 142 -19.00 27.27 -14.17
CA PRO A 142 -19.61 27.05 -15.48
C PRO A 142 -18.55 26.66 -16.51
N CYS A 143 -18.84 25.64 -17.31
CA CYS A 143 -17.94 25.20 -18.39
C CYS A 143 -17.64 26.33 -19.39
N PRO A 144 -16.44 26.34 -20.00
CA PRO A 144 -15.95 27.47 -20.79
C PRO A 144 -16.71 27.61 -22.11
N GLY A 145 -17.61 28.60 -22.18
CA GLY A 145 -18.46 28.82 -23.35
C GLY A 145 -19.27 30.12 -23.32
N GLY A 146 -18.73 31.19 -22.74
CA GLY A 146 -19.43 32.47 -22.67
C GLY A 146 -18.54 33.63 -22.21
N SER A 147 -18.41 34.67 -23.03
CA SER A 147 -17.65 35.87 -22.70
C SER A 147 -18.46 36.81 -21.80
N SER A 148 -17.95 37.16 -20.62
CA SER A 148 -18.01 38.55 -20.11
C SER A 148 -17.15 38.76 -18.86
N SER A 149 -16.56 39.94 -18.78
CA SER A 149 -15.77 40.46 -17.66
C SER A 149 -16.64 41.04 -16.54
N PHE A 150 -16.30 40.79 -15.26
CA PHE A 150 -16.49 41.64 -14.05
C PHE A 150 -16.09 40.75 -12.84
N GLY A 151 -15.50 41.18 -11.71
CA GLY A 151 -14.93 42.44 -11.23
C GLY A 151 -14.25 42.17 -9.86
N ARG A 152 -13.27 42.97 -9.42
CA ARG A 152 -12.44 42.69 -8.20
C ARG A 152 -13.06 43.17 -6.87
N ARG A 153 -12.52 42.63 -5.75
CA ARG A 153 -12.56 43.09 -4.33
C ARG A 153 -13.83 42.69 -3.54
N ALA A 154 -13.81 42.41 -2.22
CA ALA A 154 -12.75 42.44 -1.18
C ALA A 154 -13.16 41.59 0.06
N ALA A 155 -12.36 41.34 1.11
CA ALA A 155 -10.90 41.13 1.27
C ALA A 155 -10.52 40.95 2.77
N ARG A 156 -9.62 39.99 3.12
CA ARG A 156 -8.96 39.78 4.44
C ARG A 156 -9.90 39.27 5.58
N SER A 157 -9.49 38.49 6.58
CA SER A 157 -8.22 37.82 6.99
C SER A 157 -8.60 36.78 8.09
N SER A 158 -7.81 35.80 8.56
CA SER A 158 -6.41 35.31 8.38
C SER A 158 -6.34 33.88 8.98
N ALA A 159 -5.30 33.05 8.82
CA ALA A 159 -3.98 33.20 8.21
C ALA A 159 -3.68 32.03 7.25
N SER A 160 -2.85 32.25 6.23
CA SER A 160 -2.39 31.20 5.32
C SER A 160 -1.00 30.74 5.76
N ALA A 161 -0.88 29.48 6.17
CA ALA A 161 0.38 28.76 6.06
C ALA A 161 0.50 28.28 4.61
N VAL A 162 1.42 28.87 3.87
CA VAL A 162 1.71 28.51 2.48
C VAL A 162 2.41 27.15 2.49
N LEU A 163 1.88 26.18 1.74
CA LEU A 163 2.62 24.96 1.41
C LEU A 163 3.75 25.37 0.47
N ALA A 164 4.98 25.37 0.99
CA ALA A 164 6.15 25.83 0.26
C ALA A 164 6.49 24.83 -0.84
N VAL A 165 6.27 25.23 -2.09
CA VAL A 165 6.95 24.60 -3.23
C VAL A 165 8.39 25.09 -3.20
N CYS A 166 9.35 24.18 -2.97
CA CYS A 166 10.77 24.53 -3.08
C CYS A 166 11.11 24.92 -4.53
N PRO A 167 11.79 26.05 -4.78
CA PRO A 167 12.39 26.33 -6.07
C PRO A 167 13.45 25.28 -6.41
N VAL A 168 13.52 24.87 -7.68
CA VAL A 168 14.38 23.76 -8.15
C VAL A 168 15.84 24.23 -8.39
N ASP A 169 16.35 25.09 -7.51
CA ASP A 169 17.64 25.79 -7.68
C ASP A 169 18.59 25.68 -6.46
N VAL A 170 18.48 24.61 -5.66
CA VAL A 170 19.57 24.21 -4.72
C VAL A 170 19.74 22.69 -4.65
N LEU A 171 20.16 22.07 -5.75
CA LEU A 171 20.99 20.86 -5.72
C LEU A 171 22.10 20.98 -6.76
N ALA A 172 23.12 21.78 -6.43
CA ALA A 172 24.37 21.83 -7.18
C ALA A 172 25.24 20.59 -6.88
N ALA A 173 24.73 19.42 -7.24
CA ALA A 173 25.46 18.17 -7.37
C ALA A 173 24.97 17.53 -8.67
N ASP A 174 25.88 17.30 -9.61
CA ASP A 174 25.56 16.91 -10.99
C ASP A 174 24.67 15.65 -11.06
N PRO A 175 23.40 15.75 -11.50
CA PRO A 175 22.51 14.60 -11.61
C PRO A 175 23.03 13.54 -12.60
N ALA A 176 23.86 13.93 -13.57
CA ALA A 176 24.46 13.00 -14.51
C ALA A 176 25.44 12.03 -13.82
N ALA A 177 26.06 12.43 -12.70
CA ALA A 177 26.96 11.56 -11.93
C ALA A 177 26.24 10.39 -11.24
N TRP A 178 24.95 10.55 -10.89
CA TRP A 178 24.11 9.46 -10.37
C TRP A 178 23.51 8.59 -11.48
N VAL A 179 23.21 9.18 -12.64
CA VAL A 179 22.55 8.49 -13.78
C VAL A 179 23.53 7.69 -14.65
N ALA A 180 24.82 8.04 -14.68
CA ALA A 180 25.84 7.44 -15.55
C ALA A 180 26.18 5.96 -15.29
N GLY A 181 25.52 5.28 -14.34
CA GLY A 181 25.84 3.92 -13.91
C GLY A 181 24.63 2.99 -13.75
N PHE A 182 23.54 3.17 -14.52
CA PHE A 182 22.23 2.53 -14.30
C PHE A 182 22.23 0.97 -14.37
N ARG A 183 22.64 0.32 -13.28
CA ARG A 183 22.67 -1.15 -13.10
C ARG A 183 21.36 -1.68 -12.50
N GLY A 184 20.23 -1.40 -13.15
CA GLY A 184 18.90 -1.80 -12.68
C GLY A 184 18.39 -0.98 -11.49
N LYS A 185 17.18 -1.30 -11.00
CA LYS A 185 16.55 -0.63 -9.86
C LYS A 185 16.65 -1.48 -8.59
N GLN A 186 16.96 -0.84 -7.46
CA GLN A 186 16.95 -1.49 -6.13
C GLN A 186 15.55 -1.60 -5.55
N SER A 187 14.78 -0.53 -5.67
CA SER A 187 13.48 -0.32 -5.04
C SER A 187 12.43 0.06 -6.10
N SER A 188 11.16 0.14 -5.71
CA SER A 188 10.07 0.54 -6.60
C SER A 188 9.20 1.61 -5.95
N ASN A 189 8.63 2.50 -6.76
CA ASN A 189 7.60 3.44 -6.34
C ASN A 189 6.20 2.81 -6.30
N ARG A 190 6.07 1.52 -6.61
CA ARG A 190 4.81 0.79 -6.60
C ARG A 190 4.92 -0.49 -5.77
N VAL A 191 3.91 -0.72 -4.93
CA VAL A 191 3.86 -1.86 -4.01
C VAL A 191 2.48 -2.50 -4.00
N LEU A 192 2.40 -3.76 -3.57
CA LEU A 192 1.17 -4.43 -3.18
C LEU A 192 1.17 -4.62 -1.65
N MET A 193 0.05 -4.30 -1.03
CA MET A 193 -0.21 -4.52 0.40
C MET A 193 -1.56 -5.22 0.54
N VAL A 194 -1.78 -5.93 1.66
CA VAL A 194 -3.03 -6.68 1.90
C VAL A 194 -3.64 -6.21 3.21
N ALA A 195 -4.80 -5.54 3.12
CA ALA A 195 -5.50 -4.99 4.28
C ALA A 195 -5.87 -6.10 5.28
N PRO A 196 -5.49 -5.99 6.57
CA PRO A 196 -5.60 -7.03 7.60
C PRO A 196 -7.04 -7.23 8.14
N SER A 197 -8.05 -7.25 7.27
CA SER A 197 -9.47 -7.21 7.64
C SER A 197 -10.03 -8.47 8.32
N ALA A 198 -9.21 -9.51 8.49
CA ALA A 198 -9.54 -10.71 9.26
C ALA A 198 -8.31 -11.24 10.04
N PHE A 199 -7.47 -10.32 10.49
CA PHE A 199 -6.19 -10.62 11.14
C PHE A 199 -6.36 -11.13 12.58
N THR A 200 -5.60 -12.16 12.94
CA THR A 200 -5.56 -12.79 14.26
C THR A 200 -4.20 -13.49 14.44
N SER A 201 -3.89 -13.96 15.64
CA SER A 201 -2.64 -14.70 15.89
C SER A 201 -2.62 -16.04 15.15
N ASN A 202 -1.52 -16.35 14.47
CA ASN A 202 -1.34 -17.61 13.76
C ASN A 202 -0.62 -18.66 14.62
N ALA A 203 -1.34 -19.66 15.11
CA ALA A 203 -0.78 -20.73 15.95
C ALA A 203 0.20 -21.68 15.21
N GLU A 204 0.15 -21.77 13.88
CA GLU A 204 1.15 -22.50 13.09
C GLU A 204 2.47 -21.72 13.00
N ALA A 205 2.38 -20.43 12.67
CA ALA A 205 3.56 -19.56 12.50
C ALA A 205 4.19 -19.13 13.84
N ALA A 206 3.45 -19.13 14.95
CA ALA A 206 3.97 -18.79 16.28
C ALA A 206 4.97 -19.83 16.84
N GLN A 207 5.11 -21.01 16.21
CA GLN A 207 6.03 -22.06 16.66
C GLN A 207 7.50 -21.70 16.43
N ASP A 208 7.79 -20.94 15.36
CA ASP A 208 9.13 -20.47 14.99
C ASP A 208 9.23 -18.94 14.86
N ASN A 209 8.12 -18.20 14.76
CA ASN A 209 8.13 -16.74 14.89
C ASN A 209 8.14 -16.30 16.38
N TYR A 210 9.33 -16.24 16.96
CA TYR A 210 9.51 -15.82 18.35
C TYR A 210 9.17 -14.34 18.66
N PHE A 211 8.92 -13.49 17.65
CA PHE A 211 8.48 -12.11 17.88
C PHE A 211 7.01 -12.05 18.30
N MET A 212 6.16 -12.98 17.83
CA MET A 212 4.79 -13.15 18.32
C MET A 212 4.76 -13.49 19.83
N ALA A 213 5.75 -14.25 20.32
CA ALA A 213 5.80 -14.70 21.71
C ALA A 213 6.37 -13.64 22.67
N ALA A 214 7.39 -12.88 22.24
CA ALA A 214 8.04 -11.86 23.09
C ALA A 214 7.06 -10.75 23.52
N ALA A 215 6.13 -10.37 22.64
CA ALA A 215 5.18 -9.30 22.88
C ALA A 215 3.97 -9.73 23.75
N ALA A 216 3.81 -11.01 24.04
CA ALA A 216 2.81 -11.53 24.99
C ALA A 216 3.31 -11.51 26.46
N ALA A 217 4.61 -11.36 26.69
CA ALA A 217 5.22 -11.41 28.02
C ALA A 217 5.27 -10.05 28.77
N GLY A 218 4.77 -8.98 28.16
CA GLY A 218 4.94 -7.60 28.65
C GLY A 218 3.85 -7.06 29.59
N GLU A 219 2.64 -7.63 29.61
CA GLU A 219 1.50 -7.06 30.37
C GLU A 219 0.63 -8.11 31.09
N ASN A 220 -0.26 -7.62 31.97
CA ASN A 220 -1.03 -8.40 32.95
C ASN A 220 -1.78 -9.63 32.37
N PRO A 221 -1.68 -10.82 33.01
CA PRO A 221 -2.28 -12.08 32.55
C PRO A 221 -3.81 -12.17 32.77
N ALA A 222 -4.52 -11.03 32.84
CA ALA A 222 -5.94 -10.95 33.19
C ALA A 222 -6.89 -10.88 31.97
N ALA A 223 -6.38 -10.63 30.76
CA ALA A 223 -7.17 -10.68 29.54
C ALA A 223 -7.28 -12.12 29.04
N THR A 224 -8.49 -12.69 29.04
CA THR A 224 -8.73 -14.04 28.51
C THR A 224 -8.61 -14.05 26.97
N PRO A 225 -8.04 -15.11 26.36
CA PRO A 225 -7.78 -15.15 24.91
C PRO A 225 -9.02 -14.94 24.02
N ALA A 226 -10.22 -15.21 24.54
CA ALA A 226 -11.48 -15.07 23.81
C ALA A 226 -11.93 -13.60 23.62
N ALA A 227 -11.41 -12.64 24.40
CA ALA A 227 -11.76 -11.22 24.24
C ALA A 227 -10.88 -10.48 23.21
N ALA A 228 -9.68 -11.00 22.93
CA ALA A 228 -8.70 -10.35 22.06
C ALA A 228 -8.99 -10.52 20.55
N ALA A 229 -9.82 -11.49 20.17
CA ALA A 229 -10.00 -11.92 18.79
C ALA A 229 -10.91 -11.02 17.91
N SER A 230 -11.68 -10.10 18.52
CA SER A 230 -12.55 -9.16 17.78
C SER A 230 -12.08 -7.71 17.83
N ASP A 231 -11.43 -7.28 18.92
CA ASP A 231 -10.92 -5.89 19.06
C ASP A 231 -9.61 -5.69 18.29
N GLY A 232 -8.68 -6.66 18.33
CA GLY A 232 -7.33 -6.49 17.80
C GLY A 232 -7.29 -6.14 16.30
N SER A 233 -8.18 -6.72 15.50
CA SER A 233 -8.23 -6.52 14.05
C SER A 233 -8.59 -5.09 13.62
N GLU A 234 -9.37 -4.32 14.39
CA GLU A 234 -9.66 -2.92 14.01
C GLU A 234 -8.45 -2.01 14.28
N PHE A 235 -7.72 -2.22 15.38
CA PHE A 235 -6.48 -1.50 15.65
C PHE A 235 -5.41 -1.79 14.59
N VAL A 236 -5.20 -3.07 14.26
CA VAL A 236 -4.24 -3.49 13.23
C VAL A 236 -4.62 -2.95 11.84
N LEU A 237 -5.91 -2.91 11.50
CA LEU A 237 -6.38 -2.30 10.26
C LEU A 237 -6.15 -0.78 10.23
N ARG A 238 -6.29 -0.09 11.36
CA ARG A 238 -6.01 1.35 11.48
C ARG A 238 -4.51 1.64 11.38
N GLU A 239 -3.66 0.83 12.03
CA GLU A 239 -2.19 0.89 11.94
C GLU A 239 -1.73 0.71 10.48
N HIS A 240 -2.18 -0.37 9.82
CA HIS A 240 -1.90 -0.62 8.40
C HIS A 240 -2.41 0.51 7.50
N ALA A 241 -3.61 1.05 7.73
CA ALA A 241 -4.13 2.18 6.97
C ALA A 241 -3.30 3.46 7.17
N GLY A 242 -2.74 3.67 8.38
CA GLY A 242 -1.81 4.75 8.67
C GLY A 242 -0.50 4.61 7.87
N LEU A 243 0.08 3.40 7.82
CA LEU A 243 1.25 3.11 7.01
C LEU A 243 1.00 3.37 5.51
N VAL A 244 -0.13 2.89 4.97
CA VAL A 244 -0.54 3.16 3.58
C VAL A 244 -0.61 4.66 3.29
N ALA A 245 -1.31 5.42 4.14
CA ALA A 245 -1.47 6.87 3.95
C ALA A 245 -0.14 7.64 4.02
N GLU A 246 0.78 7.25 4.90
CA GLU A 246 2.10 7.88 5.02
C GLU A 246 3.01 7.55 3.82
N MET A 247 2.93 6.31 3.30
CA MET A 247 3.60 5.90 2.05
C MET A 247 3.06 6.66 0.83
N GLU A 248 1.73 6.79 0.71
CA GLU A 248 1.09 7.57 -0.35
C GLU A 248 1.44 9.07 -0.28
N ALA A 249 1.57 9.63 0.93
CA ALA A 249 2.03 11.01 1.15
C ALA A 249 3.48 11.24 0.67
N HIS A 250 4.33 10.20 0.70
CA HIS A 250 5.68 10.21 0.11
C HIS A 250 5.69 9.84 -1.39
N GLY A 251 4.52 9.66 -2.00
CA GLY A 251 4.37 9.41 -3.43
C GLY A 251 4.51 7.95 -3.86
N VAL A 252 4.44 7.00 -2.92
CA VAL A 252 4.43 5.57 -3.22
C VAL A 252 3.03 5.15 -3.67
N SER A 253 2.92 4.43 -4.78
CA SER A 253 1.66 3.89 -5.31
C SER A 253 1.36 2.53 -4.65
N VAL A 254 0.36 2.51 -3.76
CA VAL A 254 -0.08 1.30 -3.06
C VAL A 254 -1.22 0.61 -3.82
N VAL A 255 -1.02 -0.63 -4.23
CA VAL A 255 -2.08 -1.53 -4.69
C VAL A 255 -2.60 -2.31 -3.48
N LEU A 256 -3.73 -1.86 -2.92
CA LEU A 256 -4.32 -2.48 -1.75
C LEU A 256 -5.27 -3.62 -2.14
N ALA A 257 -4.90 -4.85 -1.78
CA ALA A 257 -5.81 -5.99 -1.81
C ALA A 257 -6.50 -6.17 -0.44
N SER A 258 -7.64 -6.86 -0.42
CA SER A 258 -8.35 -7.21 0.83
C SER A 258 -8.22 -8.69 1.15
N HIS A 259 -8.21 -9.05 2.44
CA HIS A 259 -8.46 -10.42 2.89
C HIS A 259 -9.70 -10.49 3.79
N SER A 260 -10.24 -11.68 4.04
CA SER A 260 -11.37 -11.87 4.94
C SER A 260 -11.34 -13.26 5.57
N TYR A 261 -12.18 -13.50 6.59
CA TYR A 261 -12.17 -14.74 7.38
C TYR A 261 -12.41 -16.01 6.55
N VAL A 262 -13.07 -15.92 5.38
CA VAL A 262 -13.32 -17.08 4.52
C VAL A 262 -12.06 -17.66 3.86
N HIS A 263 -10.95 -16.90 3.87
CA HIS A 263 -9.67 -17.37 3.34
C HIS A 263 -8.89 -18.23 4.35
N ASP A 264 -9.17 -18.08 5.66
CA ASP A 264 -8.47 -18.78 6.74
C ASP A 264 -6.93 -18.57 6.70
N THR A 265 -6.53 -17.35 6.36
CA THR A 265 -5.14 -16.90 6.21
C THR A 265 -4.87 -15.70 7.14
N PRO A 266 -4.56 -15.92 8.42
CA PRO A 266 -4.35 -14.84 9.39
C PRO A 266 -3.19 -13.90 9.02
N ASP A 267 -2.09 -14.46 8.51
CA ASP A 267 -0.86 -13.74 8.13
C ASP A 267 -0.90 -13.13 6.72
N ALA A 268 -2.06 -13.10 6.05
CA ALA A 268 -2.19 -12.62 4.67
C ALA A 268 -1.78 -11.15 4.46
N CYS A 269 -1.71 -10.36 5.53
CA CYS A 269 -1.15 -9.00 5.52
C CYS A 269 0.37 -8.95 5.29
N PHE A 270 1.05 -10.10 5.18
CA PHE A 270 2.48 -10.20 4.86
C PHE A 270 2.73 -10.77 3.45
N PRO A 271 2.31 -10.07 2.37
CA PRO A 271 2.36 -10.58 1.00
C PRO A 271 3.77 -10.87 0.48
N ASN A 272 4.78 -10.24 1.08
CA ASN A 272 6.18 -10.32 0.67
C ASN A 272 6.79 -11.72 0.79
N ASN A 273 6.14 -12.62 1.54
CA ASN A 273 6.62 -13.98 1.75
C ASN A 273 6.25 -14.95 0.62
N TRP A 274 5.10 -14.77 -0.04
CA TRP A 274 4.59 -15.77 -0.97
C TRP A 274 4.84 -15.43 -2.45
N PHE A 275 5.13 -14.16 -2.78
CA PHE A 275 5.63 -13.77 -4.10
C PHE A 275 6.67 -12.66 -4.07
N SER A 276 7.25 -12.41 -5.24
CA SER A 276 8.03 -11.21 -5.54
C SER A 276 7.97 -10.91 -7.03
N THR A 277 8.20 -9.66 -7.42
CA THR A 277 8.32 -9.26 -8.83
C THR A 277 9.76 -8.92 -9.21
N HIS A 278 10.08 -9.13 -10.49
CA HIS A 278 11.41 -8.93 -11.06
C HIS A 278 11.33 -8.41 -12.49
N ILE A 279 12.31 -7.59 -12.86
CA ILE A 279 12.60 -7.25 -14.25
C ILE A 279 13.74 -8.17 -14.73
N VAL A 280 13.43 -8.98 -15.75
CA VAL A 280 14.37 -9.89 -16.40
C VAL A 280 14.82 -9.28 -17.72
N ARG A 281 16.14 -9.23 -17.94
CA ARG A 281 16.75 -8.87 -19.23
C ARG A 281 17.00 -10.15 -20.03
N PRO A 282 16.33 -10.38 -21.16
CA PRO A 282 16.65 -11.53 -22.02
C PRO A 282 18.09 -11.43 -22.53
N GLY A 283 18.86 -12.51 -22.45
CA GLY A 283 20.22 -12.56 -23.00
C GLY A 283 21.31 -11.83 -22.20
N ALA A 284 21.07 -11.53 -20.92
CA ALA A 284 22.09 -10.97 -20.04
C ALA A 284 23.16 -12.01 -19.62
N GLU A 285 24.00 -12.43 -20.56
CA GLU A 285 25.35 -12.87 -20.21
C GLU A 285 26.10 -11.72 -19.49
N ALA A 286 27.01 -12.08 -18.59
CA ALA A 286 27.73 -11.12 -17.75
C ALA A 286 28.60 -10.16 -18.61
N GLY A 287 28.06 -8.98 -18.91
CA GLY A 287 28.70 -7.94 -19.72
C GLY A 287 27.83 -7.32 -20.81
N ALA A 288 26.61 -7.82 -21.06
CA ALA A 288 25.74 -7.31 -22.11
C ALA A 288 25.19 -5.89 -21.83
N THR A 289 25.84 -4.86 -22.39
CA THR A 289 25.33 -3.48 -22.45
C THR A 289 24.49 -3.27 -23.71
N SER A 290 23.17 -3.45 -23.62
CA SER A 290 22.25 -3.17 -24.72
C SER A 290 20.88 -2.77 -24.20
N ASP A 291 20.56 -1.47 -24.31
CA ASP A 291 19.27 -0.88 -23.92
C ASP A 291 18.15 -1.13 -24.96
N SER A 292 18.29 -2.19 -25.77
CA SER A 292 17.42 -2.49 -26.91
C SER A 292 16.70 -3.85 -26.85
N VAL A 293 16.97 -4.65 -25.82
CA VAL A 293 16.23 -5.89 -25.56
C VAL A 293 15.10 -5.60 -24.56
N GLY A 294 13.86 -5.94 -24.92
CA GLY A 294 12.70 -5.68 -24.09
C GLY A 294 12.80 -6.33 -22.70
N ASN A 295 12.76 -5.51 -21.66
CA ASN A 295 12.66 -5.95 -20.27
C ASN A 295 11.36 -6.74 -20.05
N SER A 296 11.45 -8.00 -19.63
CA SER A 296 10.27 -8.78 -19.25
C SER A 296 9.93 -8.62 -17.77
N LYS A 297 8.64 -8.64 -17.45
CA LYS A 297 8.08 -8.54 -16.10
C LYS A 297 7.70 -9.94 -15.61
N LEU A 298 8.41 -10.40 -14.60
CA LEU A 298 8.27 -11.72 -14.01
C LEU A 298 7.66 -11.65 -12.60
N LYS A 299 6.75 -12.57 -12.28
CA LYS A 299 6.40 -12.91 -10.89
C LYS A 299 7.01 -14.26 -10.50
N VAL A 300 7.53 -14.35 -9.27
CA VAL A 300 7.98 -15.61 -8.66
C VAL A 300 7.02 -15.98 -7.55
N LEU A 301 6.57 -17.23 -7.51
CA LEU A 301 5.75 -17.79 -6.43
C LEU A 301 6.61 -18.71 -5.56
N TYR A 302 6.47 -18.60 -4.24
CA TYR A 302 7.39 -19.22 -3.28
C TYR A 302 6.78 -20.37 -2.47
N PRO A 303 7.60 -21.36 -2.06
CA PRO A 303 7.18 -22.41 -1.13
C PRO A 303 7.14 -21.87 0.31
N MET A 304 6.02 -22.08 0.99
CA MET A 304 5.70 -21.61 2.34
C MET A 304 5.67 -22.77 3.34
N LYS A 305 6.24 -22.58 4.53
CA LYS A 305 6.39 -23.65 5.53
C LYS A 305 5.03 -24.09 6.06
N CYS A 306 4.31 -23.17 6.71
CA CYS A 306 3.00 -23.39 7.32
C CYS A 306 1.92 -23.64 6.26
N GLU A 307 1.02 -24.59 6.50
CA GLU A 307 0.03 -24.98 5.49
C GLU A 307 -1.04 -23.90 5.31
N ASN A 308 -1.47 -23.25 6.40
CA ASN A 308 -2.41 -22.14 6.31
C ASN A 308 -1.88 -20.98 5.44
N ARG A 309 -0.57 -20.69 5.51
CA ARG A 309 0.10 -19.65 4.72
C ARG A 309 0.22 -19.97 3.23
N ARG A 310 0.19 -21.24 2.82
CA ARG A 310 0.17 -21.63 1.40
C ARG A 310 -1.07 -21.09 0.68
N ARG A 311 -2.18 -20.96 1.41
CA ARG A 311 -3.45 -20.39 0.91
C ARG A 311 -3.40 -18.87 0.67
N GLU A 312 -2.36 -18.17 1.14
CA GLU A 312 -2.14 -16.75 0.84
C GLU A 312 -1.85 -16.50 -0.65
N ARG A 313 -1.33 -17.52 -1.35
CA ARG A 313 -1.14 -17.55 -2.82
C ARG A 313 -2.47 -17.68 -3.57
N ARG A 314 -3.36 -16.70 -3.40
CA ARG A 314 -4.70 -16.74 -3.94
C ARG A 314 -4.73 -16.56 -5.46
N PRO A 315 -5.54 -17.34 -6.21
CA PRO A 315 -5.64 -17.22 -7.67
C PRO A 315 -6.02 -15.82 -8.17
N ASP A 316 -6.85 -15.08 -7.44
CA ASP A 316 -7.26 -13.72 -7.80
C ASP A 316 -6.12 -12.71 -7.69
N LEU A 317 -5.25 -12.84 -6.68
CA LEU A 317 -4.05 -12.02 -6.54
C LEU A 317 -2.99 -12.37 -7.59
N VAL A 318 -2.85 -13.66 -7.93
CA VAL A 318 -1.97 -14.09 -9.03
C VAL A 318 -2.46 -13.56 -10.38
N ALA A 319 -3.78 -13.53 -10.60
CA ALA A 319 -4.39 -12.93 -11.79
C ALA A 319 -4.25 -11.40 -11.82
N LEU A 320 -4.39 -10.72 -10.67
CA LEU A 320 -4.10 -9.29 -10.53
C LEU A 320 -2.66 -8.98 -10.97
N LEU A 321 -1.66 -9.74 -10.50
CA LEU A 321 -0.27 -9.56 -10.92
C LEU A 321 -0.09 -9.74 -12.43
N SER A 322 -0.73 -10.75 -13.05
CA SER A 322 -0.73 -10.89 -14.52
C SER A 322 -1.33 -9.65 -15.21
N ASN A 323 -2.46 -9.14 -14.73
CA ASN A 323 -3.10 -7.93 -15.26
C ASN A 323 -2.25 -6.65 -15.07
N LEU A 324 -1.37 -6.62 -14.07
CA LEU A 324 -0.37 -5.56 -13.87
C LEU A 324 0.89 -5.73 -14.75
N GLY A 325 0.92 -6.72 -15.64
CA GLY A 325 1.97 -6.96 -16.62
C GLY A 325 2.93 -8.11 -16.27
N TYR A 326 2.82 -8.72 -15.08
CA TYR A 326 3.68 -9.84 -14.67
C TYR A 326 3.16 -11.17 -15.25
N GLN A 327 3.13 -11.29 -16.58
CA GLN A 327 2.58 -12.46 -17.27
C GLN A 327 3.46 -13.70 -17.06
N GLU A 328 4.78 -13.55 -17.21
CA GLU A 328 5.74 -14.62 -16.93
C GLU A 328 5.70 -15.02 -15.45
N THR A 329 5.82 -16.32 -15.19
CA THR A 329 5.73 -16.90 -13.84
C THR A 329 6.80 -17.97 -13.65
N ILE A 330 7.62 -17.83 -12.61
CA ILE A 330 8.41 -18.94 -12.07
C ILE A 330 7.70 -19.41 -10.81
N ASP A 331 7.11 -20.60 -10.86
CA ASP A 331 6.53 -21.23 -9.68
C ASP A 331 7.57 -22.12 -9.00
N MET A 332 7.92 -21.79 -7.75
CA MET A 332 8.82 -22.57 -6.89
C MET A 332 8.08 -23.23 -5.73
N SER A 333 6.74 -23.29 -5.73
CA SER A 333 5.96 -23.83 -4.61
C SER A 333 5.99 -25.37 -4.47
N ALA A 334 6.32 -26.10 -5.54
CA ALA A 334 6.32 -27.57 -5.55
C ALA A 334 7.09 -28.28 -4.39
N PRO A 335 8.24 -27.79 -3.88
CA PRO A 335 8.96 -28.41 -2.76
C PRO A 335 8.20 -28.47 -1.42
N GLU A 336 7.08 -27.77 -1.29
CA GLU A 336 6.20 -27.83 -0.09
C GLU A 336 5.74 -29.26 0.24
N THR A 337 5.55 -30.12 -0.77
CA THR A 337 5.16 -31.51 -0.56
C THR A 337 6.26 -32.35 0.10
N ALA A 338 7.50 -31.86 0.07
CA ALA A 338 8.66 -32.42 0.77
C ALA A 338 9.00 -31.68 2.07
N GLY A 339 8.13 -30.76 2.52
CA GLY A 339 8.34 -29.95 3.73
C GLY A 339 9.38 -28.83 3.57
N GLN A 340 9.74 -28.46 2.34
CA GLN A 340 10.70 -27.40 2.07
C GLN A 340 10.01 -26.04 1.84
N ALA A 341 10.70 -24.96 2.20
CA ALA A 341 10.24 -23.57 2.19
C ALA A 341 11.38 -22.58 1.86
N LEU A 342 11.00 -21.48 1.22
CA LEU A 342 11.82 -20.34 0.87
C LEU A 342 10.89 -19.13 0.81
N GLU A 343 10.54 -18.57 1.98
CA GLU A 343 9.44 -17.59 2.16
C GLU A 343 9.73 -16.18 1.61
N GLY A 344 10.00 -16.10 0.30
CA GLY A 344 10.05 -14.90 -0.51
C GLY A 344 11.05 -13.86 -0.02
N THR A 345 10.70 -12.58 -0.10
CA THR A 345 11.56 -11.49 0.40
C THR A 345 11.55 -11.38 1.93
N GLY A 346 10.89 -12.30 2.64
CA GLY A 346 11.13 -12.52 4.06
C GLY A 346 12.51 -13.12 4.33
N VAL A 347 12.95 -14.02 3.44
CA VAL A 347 14.21 -14.76 3.58
C VAL A 347 15.27 -14.39 2.54
N LEU A 348 14.83 -13.85 1.39
CA LEU A 348 15.68 -13.32 0.32
C LEU A 348 15.78 -11.80 0.44
N VAL A 349 16.78 -11.28 1.15
CA VAL A 349 17.07 -9.84 1.18
C VAL A 349 17.97 -9.51 -0.01
N LEU A 350 17.41 -8.75 -0.97
CA LEU A 350 18.01 -8.58 -2.30
C LEU A 350 18.74 -7.24 -2.45
N ASP A 351 20.03 -7.31 -2.76
CA ASP A 351 20.77 -6.26 -3.47
C ASP A 351 20.53 -6.48 -4.97
N ARG A 352 19.49 -5.84 -5.51
CA ARG A 352 19.05 -6.03 -6.91
C ARG A 352 20.00 -5.37 -7.90
N VAL A 353 20.65 -4.28 -7.50
CA VAL A 353 21.62 -3.53 -8.30
C VAL A 353 22.89 -4.35 -8.55
N ASN A 354 23.43 -4.98 -7.50
CA ASN A 354 24.65 -5.80 -7.59
C ASN A 354 24.35 -7.30 -7.73
N ARG A 355 23.08 -7.68 -7.83
CA ARG A 355 22.60 -9.07 -7.97
C ARG A 355 23.12 -9.99 -6.86
N VAL A 356 22.98 -9.56 -5.60
CA VAL A 356 23.30 -10.38 -4.41
C VAL A 356 22.02 -10.69 -3.63
N ALA A 357 21.85 -11.94 -3.22
CA ALA A 357 20.75 -12.37 -2.36
C ALA A 357 21.30 -12.84 -1.01
N TYR A 358 21.04 -12.06 0.03
CA TYR A 358 21.45 -12.35 1.40
C TYR A 358 20.37 -13.23 2.07
N VAL A 359 20.80 -14.34 2.66
CA VAL A 359 19.90 -15.36 3.22
C VAL A 359 20.46 -15.90 4.55
N ALA A 360 19.75 -15.63 5.65
CA ALA A 360 19.94 -16.34 6.90
C ALA A 360 19.25 -17.72 6.78
N ALA A 361 20.01 -18.80 6.90
CA ALA A 361 19.48 -20.16 6.77
C ALA A 361 18.54 -20.50 7.94
N SER A 362 17.36 -21.03 7.63
CA SER A 362 16.32 -21.32 8.63
C SER A 362 15.35 -22.41 8.15
N GLU A 363 14.40 -22.80 9.01
CA GLU A 363 13.29 -23.71 8.64
C GLU A 363 12.37 -23.13 7.55
N ARG A 364 12.42 -21.81 7.31
CA ARG A 364 11.68 -21.08 6.26
C ARG A 364 12.58 -20.67 5.07
N ALA A 365 13.86 -21.00 5.13
CA ALA A 365 14.90 -20.56 4.20
C ALA A 365 15.95 -21.67 3.97
N GLN A 366 15.64 -22.66 3.13
CA GLN A 366 16.65 -23.70 2.82
C GLN A 366 17.71 -23.19 1.83
N PRO A 367 19.01 -23.37 2.14
CA PRO A 367 20.12 -22.95 1.27
C PRO A 367 20.04 -23.48 -0.17
N GLU A 368 19.56 -24.72 -0.36
CA GLU A 368 19.48 -25.37 -1.66
C GLU A 368 18.40 -24.73 -2.55
N LEU A 369 17.29 -24.27 -1.96
CA LEU A 369 16.26 -23.52 -2.68
C LEU A 369 16.72 -22.09 -2.97
N ALA A 370 17.43 -21.46 -2.04
CA ALA A 370 18.02 -20.15 -2.25
C ALA A 370 19.07 -20.15 -3.38
N ALA A 371 19.90 -21.20 -3.46
CA ALA A 371 20.86 -21.39 -4.55
C ALA A 371 20.18 -21.57 -5.92
N GLN A 372 19.14 -22.42 -6.00
CA GLN A 372 18.34 -22.60 -7.22
C GLN A 372 17.62 -21.31 -7.65
N TRP A 373 17.10 -20.54 -6.69
CA TRP A 373 16.48 -19.24 -6.96
C TRP A 373 17.51 -18.27 -7.54
N ALA A 374 18.70 -18.22 -6.94
CA ALA A 374 19.77 -17.31 -7.33
C ALA A 374 20.30 -17.65 -8.73
N GLU A 375 20.52 -18.93 -9.03
CA GLU A 375 20.86 -19.43 -10.37
C GLU A 375 19.81 -19.01 -11.42
N ARG A 376 18.52 -19.26 -11.15
CA ARG A 376 17.42 -18.96 -12.08
C ARG A 376 17.25 -17.46 -12.39
N LEU A 377 17.59 -16.57 -11.46
CA LEU A 377 17.43 -15.12 -11.62
C LEU A 377 18.74 -14.35 -11.82
N GLY A 378 19.87 -15.04 -11.93
CA GLY A 378 21.18 -14.40 -12.14
C GLY A 378 21.67 -13.61 -10.93
N TYR A 379 21.43 -14.11 -9.72
CA TYR A 379 21.96 -13.58 -8.46
C TYR A 379 23.08 -14.47 -7.91
N ARG A 380 23.96 -13.87 -7.11
CA ARG A 380 24.88 -14.57 -6.20
C ARG A 380 24.21 -14.70 -4.83
N ALA A 381 23.97 -15.94 -4.37
CA ALA A 381 23.52 -16.17 -3.00
C ALA A 381 24.68 -15.96 -2.00
N VAL A 382 24.38 -15.29 -0.89
CA VAL A 382 25.22 -15.19 0.31
C VAL A 382 24.42 -15.79 1.45
N VAL A 383 24.72 -17.06 1.76
CA VAL A 383 24.05 -17.81 2.82
C VAL A 383 24.92 -17.78 4.08
N PHE A 384 24.30 -17.52 5.23
CA PHE A 384 24.95 -17.48 6.55
C PHE A 384 23.99 -18.02 7.62
N THR A 385 24.47 -18.26 8.83
CA THR A 385 23.59 -18.55 9.98
C THR A 385 23.49 -17.34 10.89
N ALA A 386 22.33 -17.12 11.50
CA ALA A 386 22.10 -16.00 12.40
C ALA A 386 21.19 -16.36 13.57
N THR A 387 21.45 -15.76 14.74
CA THR A 387 20.70 -16.01 15.99
C THR A 387 20.25 -14.73 16.68
N ASP A 388 19.09 -14.79 17.36
CA ASP A 388 18.53 -13.68 18.12
C ASP A 388 19.25 -13.47 19.49
N ILE A 389 18.74 -12.54 20.31
CA ILE A 389 19.29 -12.27 21.65
C ILE A 389 19.27 -13.48 22.60
N ASN A 390 18.41 -14.46 22.35
CA ASN A 390 18.28 -15.70 23.12
C ASN A 390 19.02 -16.88 22.46
N ASN A 391 19.86 -16.62 21.47
CA ASN A 391 20.58 -17.60 20.65
C ASN A 391 19.67 -18.58 19.88
N ARG A 392 18.44 -18.17 19.55
CA ARG A 392 17.52 -18.93 18.68
C ARG A 392 17.73 -18.54 17.23
N THR A 393 17.60 -19.47 16.30
CA THR A 393 17.72 -19.22 14.85
C THR A 393 16.78 -18.11 14.40
N ILE A 394 17.29 -17.16 13.61
CA ILE A 394 16.46 -16.12 12.99
C ILE A 394 15.66 -16.74 11.84
N TYR A 395 14.34 -16.71 11.94
CA TYR A 395 13.44 -17.41 11.00
C TYR A 395 13.35 -16.72 9.63
N HIS A 396 13.35 -15.38 9.59
CA HIS A 396 13.33 -14.56 8.37
C HIS A 396 14.50 -13.58 8.36
N THR A 397 15.29 -13.57 7.29
CA THR A 397 16.42 -12.66 7.10
C THR A 397 16.02 -11.20 7.24
N ASN A 398 14.82 -10.81 6.76
CA ASN A 398 14.34 -9.43 6.77
C ASN A 398 13.97 -8.87 8.15
N VAL A 399 14.04 -9.65 9.24
CA VAL A 399 13.86 -9.09 10.60
C VAL A 399 15.16 -8.51 11.16
N MET A 400 16.31 -8.94 10.61
CA MET A 400 17.65 -8.53 11.07
C MET A 400 18.44 -7.71 10.07
N MET A 401 17.99 -7.61 8.81
CA MET A 401 18.65 -6.80 7.79
C MET A 401 17.74 -6.30 6.67
N ALA A 402 18.13 -5.17 6.09
CA ALA A 402 17.57 -4.58 4.89
C ALA A 402 18.70 -4.01 4.01
N VAL A 403 18.50 -4.02 2.69
CA VAL A 403 19.45 -3.44 1.73
C VAL A 403 18.69 -2.42 0.87
N GLY A 404 19.16 -1.17 0.91
CA GLY A 404 18.77 -0.08 0.02
C GLY A 404 19.79 0.11 -1.12
N THR A 405 19.70 1.22 -1.85
CA THR A 405 20.51 1.48 -3.05
C THR A 405 21.99 1.69 -2.73
N SER A 406 22.29 2.20 -1.53
CA SER A 406 23.67 2.47 -1.08
C SER A 406 23.86 2.36 0.44
N VAL A 407 22.86 1.85 1.16
CA VAL A 407 22.87 1.65 2.61
C VAL A 407 22.38 0.25 2.94
N ALA A 408 23.00 -0.41 3.92
CA ALA A 408 22.57 -1.70 4.44
C ALA A 408 22.36 -1.59 5.95
N VAL A 409 21.14 -1.86 6.41
CA VAL A 409 20.86 -2.05 7.85
C VAL A 409 21.06 -3.52 8.15
N VAL A 410 21.87 -3.88 9.15
CA VAL A 410 22.19 -5.28 9.42
C VAL A 410 22.63 -5.48 10.87
N CYS A 411 22.17 -6.55 11.52
CA CYS A 411 22.66 -6.94 12.84
C CYS A 411 23.86 -7.88 12.72
N LEU A 412 25.08 -7.33 12.71
CA LEU A 412 26.28 -8.16 12.48
C LEU A 412 26.66 -9.01 13.68
N GLU A 413 26.29 -8.61 14.90
CA GLU A 413 26.45 -9.45 16.10
C GLU A 413 25.51 -10.68 16.13
N SER A 414 24.50 -10.75 15.24
CA SER A 414 23.66 -11.96 15.09
C SER A 414 24.30 -13.03 14.21
N VAL A 415 25.30 -12.68 13.39
CA VAL A 415 25.83 -13.53 12.29
C VAL A 415 27.09 -14.28 12.69
N ASP A 416 27.18 -15.55 12.32
CA ASP A 416 28.33 -16.44 12.59
C ASP A 416 29.65 -15.97 11.94
N ASN A 417 29.58 -15.48 10.70
CA ASN A 417 30.70 -14.96 9.93
C ASN A 417 30.44 -13.50 9.50
N ALA A 418 30.31 -12.62 10.48
CA ALA A 418 30.05 -11.18 10.28
C ALA A 418 31.07 -10.50 9.33
N GLU A 419 32.33 -10.95 9.32
CA GLU A 419 33.39 -10.34 8.50
C GLU A 419 33.18 -10.59 7.00
N ALA A 420 32.80 -11.82 6.60
CA ALA A 420 32.45 -12.10 5.20
C ALA A 420 31.26 -11.26 4.73
N LEU A 421 30.31 -10.98 5.63
CA LEU A 421 29.15 -10.15 5.33
C LEU A 421 29.53 -8.66 5.21
N ARG A 422 30.38 -8.12 6.11
CA ARG A 422 30.97 -6.77 5.98
C ARG A 422 31.72 -6.62 4.66
N GLN A 423 32.52 -7.60 4.27
CA GLN A 423 33.27 -7.59 3.01
C GLN A 423 32.33 -7.60 1.79
N SER A 424 31.21 -8.33 1.83
CA SER A 424 30.22 -8.31 0.74
C SER A 424 29.58 -6.92 0.57
N PHE A 425 29.22 -6.23 1.66
CA PHE A 425 28.68 -4.87 1.59
C PHE A 425 29.72 -3.84 1.12
N ALA A 426 30.97 -3.95 1.60
CA ALA A 426 32.06 -3.10 1.15
C ALA A 426 32.36 -3.28 -0.35
N ALA A 427 32.30 -4.52 -0.84
CA ALA A 427 32.49 -4.84 -2.26
C ALA A 427 31.36 -4.30 -3.16
N THR A 428 30.15 -4.08 -2.63
CA THR A 428 29.03 -3.46 -3.34
C THR A 428 28.80 -1.99 -2.99
N GLY A 429 29.71 -1.38 -2.21
CA GLY A 429 29.70 0.06 -1.90
C GLY A 429 28.62 0.52 -0.91
N HIS A 430 28.05 -0.37 -0.10
CA HIS A 430 27.02 -0.02 0.87
C HIS A 430 27.62 0.54 2.17
N GLU A 431 27.07 1.66 2.65
CA GLU A 431 27.32 2.12 4.01
C GLU A 431 26.52 1.26 5.00
N VAL A 432 27.20 0.71 6.01
CA VAL A 432 26.62 -0.25 6.95
C VAL A 432 26.09 0.45 8.20
N VAL A 433 24.78 0.39 8.40
CA VAL A 433 24.09 0.73 9.64
C VAL A 433 24.01 -0.55 10.48
N ASP A 434 25.05 -0.76 11.29
CA ASP A 434 25.15 -1.92 12.19
C ASP A 434 24.19 -1.73 13.37
N ILE A 435 23.26 -2.66 13.56
CA ILE A 435 22.25 -2.64 14.64
C ILE A 435 22.49 -3.75 15.66
N THR A 436 22.08 -3.56 16.91
CA THR A 436 22.20 -4.58 17.97
C THR A 436 21.04 -5.60 17.91
N ARG A 437 21.21 -6.77 18.55
CA ARG A 437 20.13 -7.76 18.75
C ARG A 437 18.94 -7.15 19.52
N GLN A 438 19.17 -6.17 20.38
CA GLN A 438 18.10 -5.41 21.02
C GLN A 438 17.34 -4.56 20.00
N GLN A 439 18.04 -3.84 19.11
CA GLN A 439 17.41 -3.09 18.02
C GLN A 439 16.68 -4.00 17.02
N VAL A 440 17.14 -5.24 16.82
CA VAL A 440 16.38 -6.27 16.08
C VAL A 440 15.04 -6.57 16.76
N GLN A 441 14.98 -6.70 18.10
CA GLN A 441 13.71 -6.87 18.83
C GLN A 441 12.78 -5.66 18.74
N GLU A 442 13.33 -4.46 18.53
CA GLU A 442 12.62 -3.21 18.24
C GLU A 442 12.32 -3.00 16.75
N MET A 443 12.44 -4.06 15.93
CA MET A 443 12.15 -4.08 14.49
C MET A 443 13.05 -3.22 13.60
N CYS A 444 14.21 -2.74 14.08
CA CYS A 444 15.15 -1.94 13.27
C CYS A 444 15.67 -2.67 12.02
N GLY A 445 15.69 -4.00 11.99
CA GLY A 445 16.04 -4.75 10.77
C GLY A 445 14.90 -4.84 9.75
N ASN A 446 13.64 -4.64 10.17
CA ASN A 446 12.44 -4.85 9.35
C ASN A 446 12.00 -3.59 8.57
N VAL A 447 12.98 -2.98 7.90
CA VAL A 447 12.82 -1.74 7.13
C VAL A 447 12.92 -2.00 5.61
N LEU A 448 12.42 -1.06 4.81
CA LEU A 448 12.41 -1.16 3.35
C LEU A 448 12.75 0.17 2.69
N GLU A 449 13.69 0.18 1.76
CA GLU A 449 13.80 1.27 0.79
C GLU A 449 12.72 1.13 -0.30
N VAL A 450 11.91 2.16 -0.49
CA VAL A 450 10.98 2.34 -1.62
C VAL A 450 11.36 3.60 -2.40
N GLU A 451 10.82 3.79 -3.60
CA GLU A 451 11.02 5.05 -4.34
C GLU A 451 9.84 6.01 -4.11
N SER A 452 10.12 7.31 -3.99
CA SER A 452 9.10 8.36 -4.03
C SER A 452 8.51 8.54 -5.44
N ALA A 453 7.49 9.40 -5.58
CA ALA A 453 6.97 9.82 -6.89
C ALA A 453 8.03 10.48 -7.80
N THR A 454 9.14 10.98 -7.25
CA THR A 454 10.29 11.55 -8.00
C THR A 454 11.44 10.57 -8.19
N GLY A 455 11.31 9.32 -7.75
CA GLY A 455 12.37 8.31 -7.83
C GLY A 455 13.46 8.45 -6.77
N LEU A 456 13.24 9.25 -5.71
CA LEU A 456 14.18 9.36 -4.60
C LEU A 456 13.99 8.20 -3.61
N PRO A 457 15.05 7.62 -3.04
CA PRO A 457 14.92 6.58 -2.02
C PRO A 457 14.27 7.11 -0.74
N VAL A 458 13.30 6.37 -0.22
CA VAL A 458 12.54 6.61 1.03
C VAL A 458 12.67 5.37 1.90
N MET A 459 13.08 5.52 3.17
CA MET A 459 13.13 4.39 4.10
C MET A 459 11.80 4.24 4.85
N VAL A 460 11.16 3.09 4.71
CA VAL A 460 9.91 2.72 5.39
C VAL A 460 10.22 1.86 6.60
N MET A 461 9.70 2.24 7.77
CA MET A 461 9.91 1.57 9.05
C MET A 461 8.69 1.74 9.98
N SER A 462 8.68 1.06 11.13
CA SER A 462 7.71 1.38 12.19
C SER A 462 8.20 2.54 13.06
N ALA A 463 7.27 3.18 13.77
CA ALA A 463 7.58 4.20 14.78
C ALA A 463 8.47 3.64 15.91
N ARG A 464 8.31 2.35 16.24
CA ARG A 464 9.14 1.62 17.20
C ARG A 464 10.58 1.50 16.70
N ALA A 465 10.77 1.00 15.48
CA ALA A 465 12.09 0.94 14.85
C ALA A 465 12.77 2.31 14.79
N ARG A 466 12.03 3.35 14.39
CA ARG A 466 12.52 4.75 14.34
C ARG A 466 12.98 5.26 15.71
N ALA A 467 12.28 4.91 16.78
CA ALA A 467 12.62 5.33 18.14
C ALA A 467 13.81 4.56 18.74
N ALA A 468 14.11 3.36 18.22
CA ALA A 468 15.19 2.50 18.71
C ALA A 468 16.53 2.68 17.97
N PHE A 469 16.54 3.24 16.75
CA PHE A 469 17.78 3.67 16.09
C PHE A 469 18.46 4.82 16.86
N THR A 470 19.79 4.86 16.86
CA THR A 470 20.55 6.01 17.40
C THR A 470 20.45 7.21 16.44
N PRO A 471 20.71 8.44 16.92
CA PRO A 471 20.74 9.63 16.06
C PRO A 471 21.71 9.50 14.87
N GLU A 472 22.85 8.83 15.06
CA GLU A 472 23.86 8.59 14.02
C GLU A 472 23.35 7.59 12.97
N GLN A 473 22.69 6.51 13.41
CA GLN A 473 22.07 5.53 12.50
C GLN A 473 20.95 6.19 11.68
N ILE A 474 20.10 7.03 12.28
CA ILE A 474 19.09 7.81 11.56
C ILE A 474 19.73 8.78 10.55
N GLN A 475 20.76 9.53 10.95
CA GLN A 475 21.48 10.43 10.03
C GLN A 475 22.09 9.69 8.83
N THR A 476 22.64 8.49 9.04
CA THR A 476 23.11 7.63 7.94
C THR A 476 21.95 7.19 7.05
N ILE A 477 20.80 6.78 7.61
CA ILE A 477 19.62 6.42 6.80
C ILE A 477 19.14 7.63 5.98
N GLU A 478 18.97 8.81 6.59
CA GLU A 478 18.50 10.04 5.91
C GLU A 478 19.46 10.51 4.81
N LYS A 479 20.78 10.38 5.02
CA LYS A 479 21.82 10.66 4.02
C LYS A 479 21.66 9.80 2.75
N HIS A 480 21.31 8.53 2.90
CA HIS A 480 21.14 7.59 1.78
C HIS A 480 19.69 7.52 1.26
N CYS A 481 18.71 8.00 2.04
CA CYS A 481 17.30 8.11 1.69
C CYS A 481 16.84 9.59 1.66
N PRO A 482 17.27 10.39 0.66
CA PRO A 482 16.92 11.81 0.55
C PRO A 482 15.44 12.07 0.25
N GLY A 483 14.66 11.04 -0.07
CA GLY A 483 13.19 11.11 -0.13
C GLY A 483 12.52 11.11 1.25
N GLY A 484 13.26 10.80 2.33
CA GLY A 484 12.80 10.86 3.71
C GLY A 484 12.63 9.49 4.39
N ILE A 485 12.03 9.53 5.58
CA ILE A 485 11.69 8.35 6.39
C ILE A 485 10.18 8.33 6.61
N VAL A 486 9.53 7.27 6.11
CA VAL A 486 8.15 6.90 6.47
C VAL A 486 8.21 6.09 7.76
N ALA A 487 7.51 6.55 8.80
CA ALA A 487 7.39 5.82 10.06
C ALA A 487 5.95 5.86 10.59
N ALA A 488 5.32 4.69 10.68
CA ALA A 488 3.95 4.52 11.16
C ALA A 488 3.89 3.71 12.46
N ASP A 489 2.90 3.96 13.30
CA ASP A 489 2.59 3.08 14.44
C ASP A 489 2.03 1.75 13.93
N LEU A 490 2.64 0.65 14.36
CA LEU A 490 2.32 -0.74 14.01
C LEU A 490 2.28 -1.63 15.26
N GLY A 491 2.09 -1.05 16.46
CA GLY A 491 2.29 -1.76 17.73
C GLY A 491 1.45 -3.03 17.91
N ASN A 492 0.19 -3.06 17.47
CA ASN A 492 -0.62 -4.27 17.52
C ASN A 492 -0.27 -5.26 16.42
N LEU A 493 0.05 -4.77 15.21
CA LEU A 493 0.49 -5.60 14.09
C LEU A 493 1.78 -6.37 14.44
N GLU A 494 2.75 -5.67 15.02
CA GLU A 494 4.00 -6.23 15.53
C GLU A 494 3.76 -7.23 16.68
N ARG A 495 2.93 -6.86 17.66
CA ARG A 495 2.64 -7.69 18.83
C ARG A 495 1.91 -9.00 18.49
N ILE A 496 0.97 -8.97 17.56
CA ILE A 496 0.11 -10.12 17.23
C ILE A 496 0.71 -10.96 16.09
N GLY A 497 1.27 -10.32 15.07
CA GLY A 497 1.78 -10.98 13.86
C GLY A 497 3.29 -11.23 13.84
N GLY A 498 4.06 -10.60 14.74
CA GLY A 498 5.52 -10.75 14.79
C GLY A 498 6.25 -10.32 13.51
N GLY A 499 5.62 -9.51 12.66
CA GLY A 499 6.23 -8.83 11.51
C GLY A 499 6.04 -7.32 11.65
N SER A 500 6.71 -6.51 10.84
CA SER A 500 6.58 -5.05 10.87
C SER A 500 6.51 -4.49 9.43
N ALA A 501 6.88 -3.22 9.23
CA ALA A 501 6.68 -2.47 8.00
C ALA A 501 7.17 -3.22 6.74
N ARG A 502 8.40 -3.76 6.73
CA ARG A 502 8.93 -4.51 5.58
C ARG A 502 8.07 -5.71 5.20
N CYS A 503 7.54 -6.45 6.17
CA CYS A 503 6.75 -7.64 5.89
C CYS A 503 5.41 -7.31 5.21
N THR A 504 4.81 -6.15 5.50
CA THR A 504 3.52 -5.76 4.92
C THR A 504 3.57 -5.33 3.45
N ILE A 505 4.78 -5.17 2.89
CA ILE A 505 5.01 -4.52 1.60
C ILE A 505 5.64 -5.51 0.60
N ALA A 506 4.96 -5.77 -0.52
CA ALA A 506 5.52 -6.50 -1.66
C ALA A 506 5.80 -5.55 -2.83
N GLU A 507 7.08 -5.39 -3.19
CA GLU A 507 7.52 -4.48 -4.26
C GLU A 507 7.04 -4.93 -5.66
N LEU A 508 6.60 -3.98 -6.50
CA LEU A 508 6.13 -4.19 -7.87
C LEU A 508 7.04 -3.45 -8.89
N PHE A 509 7.98 -4.16 -9.54
CA PHE A 509 8.98 -3.61 -10.48
C PHE A 509 8.52 -3.57 -11.94
#